data_AF-A0A935NY54-F1
#
_entry.id   AF-A0A935NY54-F1
#
_cell.length_a   1.000
_cell.length_b   1.000
_cell.length_c   1.000
_cell.angle_alpha   90.00
_cell.angle_beta   90.00
_cell.angle_gamma   90.00
#
_symmetry.space_group_name_H-M   'P 1'
#
loop_
_entity.id
_entity.type
_entity.pdbx_description
1 polymer ?
#
loop_
_entity_poly.entity_id
_entity_poly.type
_entity_poly.pdbx_seq_one_letter_code
_entity_poly.pdbx_strand_id
1 'polypeptide(L)'
;MHTPRVPWLLALLLAAACRDPAAPAPKPREAAPPRRVIDPPGTVRPLPPYAISNSGVGPYQLGASLSAVLYELPSGPRMVLLDVPELVKQNVIRAEDDAILVSGAVMGEVKVVAVVREAVARTESGIAVGTTRAELAAELVTDGADSTVARDPRLAVTRRLPAARMVLRGDKVQAVVLASGGPPQAPVPQVAAPPEKPAPPVKVDKEGAGKEPRAVVAPRCAAPRPAEMETGPWMAACLSASGEVVRVRDEEVSVRSGGDGKERPLAVLRVRGLLFAAPLRASERAEERDDLVVVSKVARAEDVTWTVAIYHLEAGRLVRVAEQIVYRLSAEGARWIGVSLEEAEIYLELAAREDGVVVGGFLVISAGDRIRDVVALREVSISRRRGIPEASALPMSPKDGGAVDSASPVDAGP
;
A
#
# COMPACT_ATOMS: atom_id res chain seq x y z
N MET A 1 29.23 60.91 -24.57
CA MET A 1 28.57 60.51 -23.31
C MET A 1 29.65 59.85 -22.46
N HIS A 2 30.48 60.60 -21.70
CA HIS A 2 30.20 61.22 -20.38
C HIS A 2 29.60 60.20 -19.40
N THR A 3 30.15 59.84 -18.24
CA THR A 3 31.30 60.28 -17.42
C THR A 3 31.48 59.22 -16.28
N PRO A 4 32.51 59.28 -15.41
CA PRO A 4 33.20 58.11 -14.87
C PRO A 4 33.09 57.91 -13.34
N ARG A 5 33.81 56.85 -12.89
CA ARG A 5 34.33 56.54 -11.55
C ARG A 5 34.43 57.72 -10.57
N VAL A 6 33.92 57.52 -9.36
CA VAL A 6 34.17 58.35 -8.17
C VAL A 6 35.04 57.56 -7.18
N PRO A 7 36.32 57.96 -6.99
CA PRO A 7 37.03 57.80 -5.74
C PRO A 7 37.15 59.18 -5.04
N TRP A 8 37.67 59.18 -3.81
CA TRP A 8 38.05 60.34 -2.98
C TRP A 8 36.98 60.87 -2.01
N LEU A 9 37.17 60.54 -0.73
CA LEU A 9 37.20 61.53 0.35
C LEU A 9 37.86 60.92 1.59
N LEU A 10 39.20 60.88 1.50
CA LEU A 10 40.11 60.96 2.62
C LEU A 10 40.38 62.46 2.87
N ALA A 11 40.70 62.84 4.11
CA ALA A 11 41.13 64.16 4.58
C ALA A 11 40.03 65.09 5.13
N LEU A 12 39.65 64.83 6.39
CA LEU A 12 39.36 65.87 7.38
C LEU A 12 39.24 65.19 8.75
N LEU A 13 40.31 65.27 9.56
CA LEU A 13 40.31 65.21 11.04
C LEU A 13 41.76 65.06 11.55
N LEU A 14 42.57 66.10 11.33
CA LEU A 14 43.90 66.26 11.89
C LEU A 14 43.95 67.64 12.57
N ALA A 15 43.38 67.74 13.78
CA ALA A 15 43.68 68.77 14.77
C ALA A 15 42.81 68.57 16.02
N ALA A 16 43.29 67.84 17.03
CA ALA A 16 42.95 68.10 18.43
C ALA A 16 43.81 67.27 19.40
N ALA A 17 44.57 68.01 20.22
CA ALA A 17 44.87 67.72 21.62
C ALA A 17 45.87 66.58 21.97
N CYS A 18 47.13 66.99 22.09
CA CYS A 18 48.04 66.44 23.09
C CYS A 18 47.45 66.65 24.49
N ARG A 19 47.05 65.57 25.16
CA ARG A 19 46.69 65.58 26.58
C ARG A 19 47.34 64.35 27.20
N ASP A 20 48.29 64.57 28.12
CA ASP A 20 48.95 63.50 28.86
C ASP A 20 47.90 62.64 29.58
N PRO A 21 47.79 61.34 29.25
CA PRO A 21 46.88 60.46 29.95
C PRO A 21 47.44 60.19 31.36
N ALA A 22 46.68 60.60 32.37
CA ALA A 22 46.90 60.22 33.74
C ALA A 22 47.09 58.70 33.86
N ALA A 23 48.00 58.28 34.74
CA ALA A 23 48.34 56.88 34.96
C ALA A 23 47.06 56.03 35.09
N PRO A 24 46.94 54.94 34.31
CA PRO A 24 45.71 54.15 34.28
C PRO A 24 45.41 53.61 35.67
N ALA A 25 44.20 53.88 36.15
CA ALA A 25 43.67 53.18 37.32
C ALA A 25 43.83 51.67 37.10
N PRO A 26 44.20 50.90 38.13
CA PRO A 26 44.38 49.45 38.01
C PRO A 26 43.14 48.85 37.36
N LYS A 27 43.33 48.22 36.19
CA LYS A 27 42.24 47.62 35.41
C LYS A 27 41.45 46.69 36.35
N PRO A 28 40.11 46.79 36.41
CA PRO A 28 39.29 45.82 37.11
C PRO A 28 39.76 44.43 36.67
N ARG A 29 40.13 43.60 37.64
CA ARG A 29 40.60 42.23 37.40
C ARG A 29 39.61 41.57 36.46
N GLU A 30 40.06 41.31 35.23
CA GLU A 30 39.23 40.78 34.15
C GLU A 30 38.49 39.56 34.71
N ALA A 31 37.15 39.63 34.70
CA ALA A 31 36.33 38.55 35.24
C ALA A 31 36.80 37.25 34.59
N ALA A 32 37.09 36.23 35.41
CA ALA A 32 37.60 34.96 34.93
C ALA A 32 36.77 34.52 33.71
N PRO A 33 37.41 34.16 32.57
CA PRO A 33 36.68 33.85 31.36
C PRO A 33 35.62 32.80 31.69
N PRO A 34 34.37 33.00 31.25
CA PRO A 34 33.29 32.08 31.58
C PRO A 34 33.75 30.68 31.18
N ARG A 35 33.69 29.77 32.15
CA ARG A 35 34.08 28.38 31.98
C ARG A 35 33.34 27.88 30.74
N ARG A 36 34.05 27.47 29.69
CA ARG A 36 33.44 26.87 28.50
C ARG A 36 32.72 25.60 28.97
N VAL A 37 31.43 25.72 29.23
CA VAL A 37 30.55 24.57 29.36
C VAL A 37 30.46 24.02 27.95
N ILE A 38 31.19 22.94 27.69
CA ILE A 38 30.96 22.14 26.50
C ILE A 38 29.58 21.56 26.72
N ASP A 39 28.58 22.05 25.98
CA ASP A 39 27.26 21.43 25.98
C ASP A 39 27.47 19.94 25.69
N PRO A 40 26.82 19.04 26.44
CA PRO A 40 26.96 17.62 26.20
C PRO A 40 26.69 17.35 24.72
N PRO A 41 27.46 16.46 24.09
CA PRO A 41 27.28 16.14 22.68
C PRO A 41 25.79 15.85 22.44
N GLY A 42 25.26 16.38 21.33
CA GLY A 42 23.83 16.27 21.00
C GLY A 42 23.32 14.84 21.08
N THR A 43 21.99 14.69 21.16
CA THR A 43 21.30 13.41 21.33
C THR A 43 21.94 12.29 20.51
N VAL A 44 22.50 11.28 21.19
CA VAL A 44 23.13 10.12 20.55
C VAL A 44 22.05 9.34 19.82
N ARG A 45 22.18 9.21 18.51
CA ARG A 45 21.22 8.53 17.64
C ARG A 45 21.84 7.27 17.03
N PRO A 46 21.07 6.16 16.88
CA PRO A 46 21.54 5.01 16.12
C PRO A 46 21.82 5.40 14.66
N LEU A 47 22.97 4.96 14.15
CA LEU A 47 23.32 5.09 12.73
C LEU A 47 22.75 3.88 11.93
N PRO A 48 22.43 4.07 10.64
CA PRO A 48 22.11 2.97 9.74
C PRO A 48 23.21 1.87 9.71
N PRO A 49 22.87 0.62 9.37
CA PRO A 49 21.55 0.16 8.90
C PRO A 49 20.56 -0.05 10.06
N TYR A 50 19.33 0.44 9.89
CA TYR A 50 18.23 0.22 10.83
C TYR A 50 17.63 -1.17 10.71
N ALA A 51 17.12 -1.70 11.82
CA ALA A 51 16.31 -2.91 11.82
C ALA A 51 14.89 -2.61 11.31
N ILE A 52 14.39 -3.46 10.42
CA ILE A 52 12.99 -3.46 9.96
C ILE A 52 12.22 -4.51 10.77
N SER A 53 11.15 -4.06 11.44
CA SER A 53 10.27 -4.88 12.29
C SER A 53 8.80 -4.66 11.93
N ASN A 54 7.88 -5.47 12.47
CA ASN A 54 6.45 -5.30 12.18
C ASN A 54 5.89 -3.96 12.69
N SER A 55 6.56 -3.32 13.66
CA SER A 55 6.12 -2.03 14.20
C SER A 55 6.74 -0.83 13.49
N GLY A 56 7.83 -0.99 12.72
CA GLY A 56 8.53 0.15 12.13
C GLY A 56 9.97 -0.13 11.68
N VAL A 57 10.68 0.95 11.36
CA VAL A 57 12.09 0.94 10.92
C VAL A 57 12.92 1.83 11.85
N GLY A 58 13.78 1.24 12.69
CA GLY A 58 14.60 2.00 13.64
C GLY A 58 13.76 2.95 14.51
N PRO A 59 14.01 4.27 14.51
CA PRO A 59 13.21 5.24 15.28
C PRO A 59 11.82 5.52 14.69
N TYR A 60 11.53 5.08 13.46
CA TYR A 60 10.29 5.38 12.75
C TYR A 60 9.25 4.28 12.97
N GLN A 61 8.30 4.52 13.88
CA GLN A 61 7.29 3.53 14.29
C GLN A 61 5.91 3.84 13.68
N LEU A 62 5.21 2.80 13.25
CA LEU A 62 3.78 2.85 12.89
C LEU A 62 2.96 3.24 14.12
N GLY A 63 1.91 4.04 13.91
CA GLY A 63 1.06 4.52 15.01
C GLY A 63 1.65 5.66 15.84
N ALA A 64 2.96 5.95 15.74
CA ALA A 64 3.55 7.13 16.38
C ALA A 64 2.94 8.41 15.80
N SER A 65 2.88 9.50 16.57
CA SER A 65 2.44 10.78 16.03
C SER A 65 3.45 11.30 15.01
N LEU A 66 2.99 11.93 13.93
CA LEU A 66 3.89 12.58 12.97
C LEU A 66 4.76 13.66 13.64
N SER A 67 4.25 14.32 14.69
CA SER A 67 5.02 15.29 15.47
C SER A 67 6.23 14.65 16.16
N ALA A 68 6.07 13.47 16.77
CA ALA A 68 7.17 12.74 17.41
C ALA A 68 8.24 12.37 16.38
N VAL A 69 7.83 11.93 15.19
CA VAL A 69 8.77 11.64 14.10
C VAL A 69 9.56 12.88 13.67
N LEU A 70 8.93 14.05 13.57
CA LEU A 70 9.62 15.28 13.18
C LEU A 70 10.70 15.70 14.19
N TYR A 71 10.50 15.42 15.49
CA TYR A 71 11.50 15.70 16.52
C TYR A 71 12.73 14.79 16.42
N GLU A 72 12.61 13.60 15.82
CA GLU A 72 13.69 12.62 15.67
C GLU A 72 14.56 12.82 14.42
N LEU A 73 14.23 13.80 13.56
CA LEU A 73 14.94 13.99 12.29
C LEU A 73 16.25 14.79 12.46
N PRO A 74 17.37 14.32 11.89
CA PRO A 74 18.69 14.94 12.07
C PRO A 74 18.84 16.27 11.31
N SER A 75 18.06 16.47 10.26
CA SER A 75 18.09 17.64 9.37
C SER A 75 16.67 18.05 9.02
N GLY A 76 16.47 19.35 8.77
CA GLY A 76 15.15 19.95 8.56
C GLY A 76 14.23 19.10 7.67
N PRO A 77 13.06 18.67 8.16
CA PRO A 77 12.19 17.76 7.42
C PRO A 77 11.77 18.35 6.09
N ARG A 78 11.91 17.55 5.01
CA ARG A 78 11.17 17.78 3.78
C ARG A 78 9.82 17.11 3.94
N MET A 79 8.84 17.90 4.40
CA MET A 79 7.45 17.48 4.44
C MET A 79 6.74 17.92 3.17
N VAL A 80 6.02 17.01 2.54
CA VAL A 80 5.14 17.28 1.40
C VAL A 80 3.74 16.80 1.75
N LEU A 81 2.73 17.63 1.50
CA LEU A 81 1.33 17.21 1.55
C LEU A 81 0.96 16.58 0.21
N LEU A 82 0.57 15.30 0.22
CA LEU A 82 -0.02 14.63 -0.93
C LEU A 82 -1.54 14.59 -0.73
N ASP A 83 -2.24 15.44 -1.48
CA ASP A 83 -3.70 15.50 -1.52
C ASP A 83 -4.15 15.29 -2.97
N VAL A 84 -4.56 14.06 -3.28
CA VAL A 84 -5.16 13.68 -4.56
C VAL A 84 -6.60 13.26 -4.26
N PRO A 85 -7.60 14.00 -4.77
CA PRO A 85 -9.01 13.74 -4.48
C PRO A 85 -9.37 12.25 -4.63
N GLU A 86 -10.11 11.73 -3.65
CA GLU A 86 -10.60 10.34 -3.57
C GLU A 86 -9.52 9.26 -3.46
N LEU A 87 -8.24 9.58 -3.70
CA LEU A 87 -7.14 8.63 -3.72
C LEU A 87 -6.33 8.65 -2.42
N VAL A 88 -5.74 9.80 -2.08
CA VAL A 88 -4.86 9.97 -0.92
C VAL A 88 -4.99 11.36 -0.30
N LYS A 89 -4.90 11.44 1.02
CA LYS A 89 -4.76 12.71 1.75
C LYS A 89 -3.84 12.52 2.94
N GLN A 90 -2.54 12.64 2.70
CA GLN A 90 -1.50 12.29 3.68
C GLN A 90 -0.31 13.25 3.61
N ASN A 91 0.35 13.47 4.75
CA ASN A 91 1.67 14.07 4.78
C ASN A 91 2.72 12.99 4.52
N VAL A 92 3.75 13.32 3.75
CA VAL A 92 4.95 12.50 3.56
C VAL A 92 6.15 13.26 4.11
N ILE A 93 6.85 12.63 5.04
CA ILE A 93 8.11 13.10 5.60
C ILE A 93 9.21 12.28 4.95
N ARG A 94 10.21 12.95 4.38
CA ARG A 94 11.41 12.30 3.86
C ARG A 94 12.54 12.39 4.88
N ALA A 95 13.11 11.24 5.21
CA ALA A 95 14.16 11.07 6.19
C ALA A 95 15.36 10.34 5.58
N GLU A 96 16.52 10.44 6.23
CA GLU A 96 17.75 9.76 5.81
C GLU A 96 18.10 10.00 4.33
N ASP A 97 18.19 11.27 3.90
CA ASP A 97 18.47 11.64 2.51
C ASP A 97 17.49 11.04 1.48
N ASP A 98 16.20 11.08 1.83
CA ASP A 98 15.08 10.49 1.08
C ASP A 98 15.16 8.95 0.95
N ALA A 99 15.87 8.26 1.86
CA ALA A 99 15.92 6.81 1.90
C ALA A 99 14.77 6.17 2.69
N ILE A 100 14.22 6.90 3.65
CA ILE A 100 13.04 6.49 4.43
C ILE A 100 11.93 7.51 4.21
N LEU A 101 10.75 7.00 3.87
CA LEU A 101 9.54 7.78 3.68
C LEU A 101 8.57 7.43 4.79
N VAL A 102 8.10 8.43 5.52
CA VAL A 102 7.12 8.25 6.60
C VAL A 102 5.85 8.99 6.21
N SER A 103 4.74 8.27 6.02
CA SER A 103 3.46 8.88 5.68
C SER A 103 2.40 8.68 6.76
N GLY A 104 1.49 9.63 6.87
CA GLY A 104 0.41 9.60 7.84
C GLY A 104 -0.69 10.62 7.53
N ALA A 105 -1.82 10.51 8.22
CA ALA A 105 -2.88 11.51 8.11
C ALA A 105 -2.37 12.89 8.55
N VAL A 106 -2.98 13.97 8.04
CA VAL A 106 -2.59 15.34 8.42
C VAL A 106 -2.74 15.52 9.93
N MET A 107 -1.64 15.81 10.64
CA MET A 107 -1.55 15.88 12.11
C MET A 107 -1.92 14.59 12.85
N GLY A 108 -1.94 13.45 12.15
CA GLY A 108 -2.30 12.16 12.72
C GLY A 108 -1.10 11.28 13.04
N GLU A 109 -1.38 9.99 13.10
CA GLU A 109 -0.40 8.93 13.30
C GLU A 109 0.27 8.55 11.98
N VAL A 110 1.49 8.02 12.10
CA VAL A 110 2.21 7.33 11.04
C VAL A 110 1.39 6.13 10.58
N LYS A 111 1.01 6.13 9.30
CA LYS A 111 0.29 5.04 8.65
C LYS A 111 1.21 4.18 7.78
N VAL A 112 2.28 4.74 7.23
CA VAL A 112 3.25 4.01 6.41
C VAL A 112 4.67 4.41 6.78
N VAL A 113 5.56 3.42 6.81
CA VAL A 113 7.01 3.62 6.80
C VAL A 113 7.59 2.80 5.65
N ALA A 114 8.21 3.46 4.68
CA ALA A 114 8.80 2.81 3.51
C ALA A 114 10.30 3.06 3.43
N VAL A 115 11.07 1.99 3.22
CA VAL A 115 12.50 2.04 2.90
C VAL A 115 12.64 1.93 1.40
N VAL A 116 13.25 2.92 0.76
CA VAL A 116 13.31 3.05 -0.72
C VAL A 116 14.74 3.12 -1.27
N ARG A 117 15.76 3.03 -0.41
CA ARG A 117 17.17 2.94 -0.80
C ARG A 117 17.87 1.79 -0.11
N GLU A 118 18.90 1.28 -0.79
CA GLU A 118 19.77 0.22 -0.29
C GLU A 118 20.58 0.68 0.94
N ALA A 119 21.09 -0.28 1.72
CA ALA A 119 21.98 -0.08 2.87
C ALA A 119 21.44 0.73 4.06
N VAL A 120 20.24 1.32 3.98
CA VAL A 120 19.67 2.13 5.09
C VAL A 120 18.94 1.28 6.12
N ALA A 121 18.29 0.19 5.71
CA ALA A 121 17.62 -0.70 6.65
C ALA A 121 17.56 -2.13 6.11
N ARG A 122 17.47 -3.09 7.03
CA ARG A 122 17.35 -4.53 6.74
C ARG A 122 16.49 -5.23 7.77
N THR A 123 15.78 -6.25 7.33
CA THR A 123 15.11 -7.21 8.21
C THR A 123 16.14 -8.08 8.94
N GLU A 124 15.72 -8.80 9.98
CA GLU A 124 16.57 -9.78 10.69
C GLU A 124 17.07 -10.91 9.77
N SER A 125 16.29 -11.27 8.74
CA SER A 125 16.68 -12.27 7.73
C SER A 125 17.57 -11.70 6.62
N GLY A 126 17.95 -10.43 6.69
CA GLY A 126 18.84 -9.78 5.72
C GLY A 126 18.14 -9.23 4.47
N ILE A 127 16.81 -9.35 4.37
CA ILE A 127 16.04 -8.74 3.27
C ILE A 127 16.09 -7.22 3.39
N ALA A 128 16.39 -6.55 2.28
CA ALA A 128 16.45 -5.10 2.15
C ALA A 128 16.04 -4.66 0.73
N VAL A 129 16.05 -3.35 0.47
CA VAL A 129 16.01 -2.84 -0.91
C VAL A 129 17.22 -3.38 -1.68
N GLY A 130 17.00 -3.84 -2.91
CA GLY A 130 18.00 -4.48 -3.76
C GLY A 130 18.01 -6.01 -3.70
N THR A 131 17.40 -6.62 -2.67
CA THR A 131 17.26 -8.10 -2.56
C THR A 131 16.54 -8.66 -3.79
N THR A 132 17.04 -9.75 -4.33
CA THR A 132 16.46 -10.40 -5.51
C THR A 132 15.24 -11.25 -5.15
N ARG A 133 14.37 -11.50 -6.13
CA ARG A 133 13.19 -12.37 -5.99
C ARG A 133 13.61 -13.80 -5.63
N ALA A 134 14.75 -14.27 -6.12
CA ALA A 134 15.30 -15.60 -5.81
C ALA A 134 15.72 -15.71 -4.34
N GLU A 135 16.40 -14.69 -3.80
CA GLU A 135 16.75 -14.62 -2.38
C GLU A 135 15.50 -14.51 -1.50
N LEU A 136 14.51 -13.74 -1.97
CA LEU A 136 13.24 -13.55 -1.26
C LEU A 136 12.41 -14.84 -1.17
N ALA A 137 12.49 -15.72 -2.18
CA ALA A 137 11.64 -16.90 -2.31
C ALA A 137 11.67 -17.84 -1.10
N ALA A 138 12.82 -17.95 -0.41
CA ALA A 138 12.95 -18.77 0.79
C ALA A 138 12.12 -18.25 1.99
N GLU A 139 11.84 -16.95 2.02
CA GLU A 139 11.13 -16.27 3.12
C GLU A 139 9.67 -15.93 2.76
N LEU A 140 9.25 -16.14 1.51
CA LEU A 140 7.89 -15.85 1.05
C LEU A 140 6.86 -16.72 1.76
N VAL A 141 5.72 -16.11 2.09
CA VAL A 141 4.49 -16.86 2.33
C VAL A 141 4.13 -17.49 0.99
N THR A 142 4.05 -18.82 0.92
CA THR A 142 3.57 -19.49 -0.29
C THR A 142 2.14 -19.04 -0.53
N ASP A 143 1.85 -18.47 -1.72
CA ASP A 143 0.62 -17.75 -2.08
C ASP A 143 -0.72 -18.53 -1.93
N GLY A 144 -0.70 -19.76 -1.41
CA GLY A 144 -1.88 -20.53 -1.04
C GLY A 144 -2.22 -20.54 0.45
N ALA A 145 -1.42 -19.90 1.32
CA ALA A 145 -1.61 -20.01 2.78
C ALA A 145 -2.73 -19.11 3.33
N ASP A 146 -3.02 -17.99 2.67
CA ASP A 146 -4.04 -17.03 3.10
C ASP A 146 -4.94 -16.65 1.93
N SER A 147 -5.96 -17.47 1.69
CA SER A 147 -6.96 -17.23 0.65
C SER A 147 -7.88 -16.05 0.96
N THR A 148 -7.78 -15.41 2.13
CA THR A 148 -8.63 -14.26 2.50
C THR A 148 -8.10 -12.93 1.98
N VAL A 149 -6.90 -12.92 1.39
CA VAL A 149 -6.28 -11.73 0.82
C VAL A 149 -5.72 -12.01 -0.57
N ALA A 150 -6.19 -11.24 -1.56
CA ALA A 150 -5.61 -11.20 -2.90
C ALA A 150 -4.70 -9.97 -3.04
N ARG A 151 -3.53 -10.14 -3.67
CA ARG A 151 -2.51 -9.09 -3.76
C ARG A 151 -2.02 -8.93 -5.19
N ASP A 152 -1.61 -7.71 -5.54
CA ASP A 152 -0.83 -7.47 -6.75
C ASP A 152 0.41 -8.39 -6.74
N PRO A 153 0.71 -9.17 -7.80
CA PRO A 153 1.86 -10.08 -7.86
C PRO A 153 3.23 -9.39 -7.74
N ARG A 154 3.26 -8.06 -7.82
CA ARG A 154 4.44 -7.23 -7.56
C ARG A 154 4.60 -6.87 -6.08
N LEU A 155 3.65 -7.23 -5.23
CA LEU A 155 3.77 -7.15 -3.77
C LEU A 155 4.06 -8.53 -3.20
N ALA A 156 5.24 -8.69 -2.62
CA ALA A 156 5.60 -9.90 -1.89
C ALA A 156 5.45 -9.71 -0.37
N VAL A 157 5.02 -10.76 0.33
CA VAL A 157 4.91 -10.80 1.80
C VAL A 157 5.77 -11.93 2.34
N THR A 158 6.54 -11.63 3.37
CA THR A 158 7.41 -12.63 4.02
C THR A 158 6.73 -13.22 5.25
N ARG A 159 7.09 -14.46 5.59
CA ARG A 159 6.51 -15.17 6.76
C ARG A 159 6.85 -14.48 8.08
N ARG A 160 8.08 -13.97 8.22
CA ARG A 160 8.57 -13.34 9.46
C ARG A 160 8.08 -11.91 9.64
N LEU A 161 7.76 -11.24 8.53
CA LEU A 161 7.37 -9.84 8.52
C LEU A 161 6.04 -9.65 7.77
N PRO A 162 4.94 -10.21 8.29
CA PRO A 162 3.65 -10.19 7.62
C PRO A 162 3.00 -8.80 7.57
N ALA A 163 3.56 -7.79 8.26
CA ALA A 163 3.16 -6.38 8.11
C ALA A 163 3.92 -5.65 6.98
N ALA A 164 5.02 -6.23 6.47
CA ALA A 164 5.80 -5.64 5.39
C ALA A 164 5.35 -6.12 4.02
N ARG A 165 5.45 -5.23 3.05
CA ARG A 165 5.25 -5.46 1.63
C ARG A 165 6.53 -5.14 0.89
N MET A 166 7.07 -6.15 0.23
CA MET A 166 8.24 -6.02 -0.64
C MET A 166 7.71 -5.64 -2.03
N VAL A 167 7.90 -4.39 -2.41
CA VAL A 167 7.51 -3.88 -3.73
C VAL A 167 8.56 -4.32 -4.74
N LEU A 168 8.16 -5.14 -5.70
CA LEU A 168 9.05 -5.73 -6.70
C LEU A 168 9.01 -4.95 -8.01
N ARG A 169 10.18 -4.62 -8.54
CA ARG A 169 10.37 -4.13 -9.91
C ARG A 169 11.32 -5.06 -10.64
N GLY A 170 10.79 -5.78 -11.63
CA GLY A 170 11.52 -6.88 -12.26
C GLY A 170 11.83 -7.99 -11.26
N ASP A 171 13.11 -8.29 -11.10
CA ASP A 171 13.64 -9.35 -10.23
C ASP A 171 14.12 -8.84 -8.86
N LYS A 172 13.95 -7.55 -8.53
CA LYS A 172 14.46 -6.96 -7.28
C LYS A 172 13.39 -6.26 -6.45
N VAL A 173 13.64 -6.22 -5.14
CA VAL A 173 12.90 -5.40 -4.17
C VAL A 173 13.31 -3.93 -4.36
N GLN A 174 12.37 -3.09 -4.80
CA GLN A 174 12.59 -1.65 -4.97
C GLN A 174 12.20 -0.85 -3.70
N ALA A 175 11.26 -1.37 -2.91
CA ALA A 175 10.92 -0.81 -1.61
C ALA A 175 10.47 -1.87 -0.62
N VAL A 176 10.70 -1.60 0.67
CA VAL A 176 10.11 -2.33 1.80
C VAL A 176 9.12 -1.41 2.50
N VAL A 177 7.83 -1.71 2.42
CA VAL A 177 6.75 -0.85 2.90
C VAL A 177 6.06 -1.51 4.09
N LEU A 178 6.02 -0.82 5.23
CA LEU A 178 5.26 -1.19 6.42
C LEU A 178 4.03 -0.31 6.51
N ALA A 179 2.86 -0.88 6.82
CA ALA A 179 1.61 -0.12 6.89
C ALA A 179 0.76 -0.50 8.12
N SER A 180 0.21 0.51 8.80
CA SER A 180 -0.81 0.31 9.83
C SER A 180 -2.16 0.13 9.14
N GLY A 181 -2.82 -1.01 9.32
CA GLY A 181 -4.07 -1.31 8.61
C GLY A 181 -3.95 -2.39 7.54
N GLY A 182 -2.88 -3.19 7.55
CA GLY A 182 -2.92 -4.48 6.87
C GLY A 182 -4.15 -5.30 7.32
N PRO A 183 -4.62 -6.26 6.49
CA PRO A 183 -5.75 -7.11 6.86
C PRO A 183 -5.55 -7.63 8.29
N PRO A 184 -6.60 -7.58 9.13
CA PRO A 184 -6.49 -7.93 10.54
C PRO A 184 -5.83 -9.29 10.64
N GLN A 185 -4.59 -9.31 11.14
CA GLN A 185 -3.92 -10.58 11.36
C GLN A 185 -4.69 -11.29 12.46
N ALA A 186 -5.06 -12.54 12.21
CA ALA A 186 -5.45 -13.43 13.29
C ALA A 186 -4.40 -13.27 14.41
N PRO A 187 -4.82 -12.98 15.65
CA PRO A 187 -3.87 -12.70 16.73
C PRO A 187 -2.88 -13.86 16.77
N VAL A 188 -1.60 -13.55 16.49
CA VAL A 188 -0.53 -14.53 16.65
C VAL A 188 -0.69 -15.03 18.08
N PRO A 189 -0.86 -16.34 18.32
CA PRO A 189 -0.97 -16.88 19.66
C PRO A 189 0.24 -16.35 20.43
N GLN A 190 0.01 -15.36 21.30
CA GLN A 190 1.07 -14.87 22.15
C GLN A 190 1.45 -16.09 22.96
N VAL A 191 2.67 -16.58 22.78
CA VAL A 191 3.23 -17.62 23.62
C VAL A 191 3.13 -17.02 25.02
N ALA A 192 2.13 -17.48 25.77
CA ALA A 192 1.87 -17.00 27.11
C ALA A 192 3.22 -17.06 27.84
N ALA A 193 3.63 -15.93 28.41
CA ALA A 193 4.85 -15.86 29.19
C ALA A 193 4.88 -17.10 30.10
N PRO A 194 6.00 -17.86 30.13
CA PRO A 194 6.07 -19.13 30.84
C PRO A 194 5.52 -18.92 32.26
N PRO A 195 4.50 -19.67 32.68
CA PRO A 195 3.79 -19.39 33.92
C PRO A 195 4.79 -19.41 35.08
N GLU A 196 4.85 -18.28 35.79
CA GLU A 196 5.64 -18.15 36.99
C GLU A 196 5.00 -19.03 38.09
N LYS A 197 5.71 -20.12 38.42
CA LYS A 197 5.40 -21.18 39.39
C LYS A 197 4.23 -22.13 39.07
N PRO A 198 4.46 -23.45 39.08
CA PRO A 198 3.39 -24.43 38.96
C PRO A 198 2.50 -24.39 40.20
N ALA A 199 1.20 -24.20 39.98
CA ALA A 199 0.19 -24.43 41.01
C ALA A 199 0.13 -25.93 41.38
N PRO A 200 -0.17 -26.28 42.64
CA PRO A 200 -0.26 -27.67 43.07
C PRO A 200 -1.38 -28.42 42.32
N PRO A 201 -1.22 -29.75 42.14
CA PRO A 201 -2.11 -30.55 41.32
C PRO A 201 -3.52 -30.61 41.94
N VAL A 202 -4.51 -30.08 41.21
CA VAL A 202 -5.93 -30.28 41.50
C VAL A 202 -6.32 -31.69 41.04
N LYS A 203 -6.84 -32.51 41.96
CA LYS A 203 -7.44 -33.81 41.64
C LYS A 203 -8.75 -33.55 40.90
N VAL A 204 -8.79 -33.95 39.63
CA VAL A 204 -10.01 -33.93 38.82
C VAL A 204 -10.67 -35.29 38.94
N ASP A 205 -11.86 -35.30 39.54
CA ASP A 205 -12.70 -36.48 39.64
C ASP A 205 -13.22 -36.90 38.26
N LYS A 206 -13.25 -38.22 38.07
CA LYS A 206 -13.36 -38.91 36.79
C LYS A 206 -14.80 -39.35 36.58
N GLU A 207 -15.67 -38.48 36.09
CA GLU A 207 -17.06 -38.84 35.76
C GLU A 207 -17.50 -38.29 34.40
N GLY A 208 -18.11 -39.16 33.59
CA GLY A 208 -18.95 -38.79 32.45
C GLY A 208 -18.35 -38.92 31.05
N ALA A 209 -18.15 -40.16 30.57
CA ALA A 209 -17.87 -40.43 29.16
C ALA A 209 -19.14 -40.28 28.29
N GLY A 210 -19.55 -39.04 28.03
CA GLY A 210 -20.50 -38.71 26.98
C GLY A 210 -19.79 -38.72 25.62
N LYS A 211 -20.15 -39.67 24.74
CA LYS A 211 -19.72 -39.65 23.33
C LYS A 211 -20.39 -38.46 22.63
N GLU A 212 -19.72 -37.31 22.59
CA GLU A 212 -20.09 -36.24 21.68
C GLU A 212 -20.01 -36.77 20.24
N PRO A 213 -21.03 -36.52 19.40
CA PRO A 213 -20.97 -36.88 17.99
C PRO A 213 -19.81 -36.09 17.36
N ARG A 214 -18.78 -36.82 16.90
CA ARG A 214 -17.73 -36.26 16.05
C ARG A 214 -18.39 -35.62 14.84
N ALA A 215 -18.45 -34.29 14.83
CA ALA A 215 -18.82 -33.54 13.64
C ALA A 215 -17.90 -34.00 12.51
N VAL A 216 -18.49 -34.58 11.46
CA VAL A 216 -17.78 -34.94 10.24
C VAL A 216 -17.43 -33.63 9.56
N VAL A 217 -16.22 -33.13 9.82
CA VAL A 217 -15.69 -31.95 9.14
C VAL A 217 -15.56 -32.33 7.66
N ALA A 218 -16.42 -31.76 6.82
CA ALA A 218 -16.32 -31.97 5.38
C ALA A 218 -14.89 -31.63 4.93
N PRO A 219 -14.28 -32.46 4.06
CA PRO A 219 -12.92 -32.21 3.60
C PRO A 219 -12.87 -30.83 2.94
N ARG A 220 -11.99 -29.97 3.43
CA ARG A 220 -11.64 -28.71 2.76
C ARG A 220 -11.32 -29.04 1.30
N CYS A 221 -11.85 -28.26 0.37
CA CYS A 221 -11.53 -28.40 -1.05
C CYS A 221 -10.01 -28.56 -1.19
N ALA A 222 -9.61 -29.73 -1.67
CA ALA A 222 -8.21 -30.08 -1.81
C ALA A 222 -7.71 -29.33 -3.04
N ALA A 223 -7.11 -28.16 -2.81
CA ALA A 223 -6.40 -27.41 -3.83
C ALA A 223 -5.56 -28.40 -4.67
N PRO A 224 -5.77 -28.46 -5.99
CA PRO A 224 -5.08 -29.43 -6.83
C PRO A 224 -3.57 -29.31 -6.60
N ARG A 225 -2.93 -30.44 -6.26
CA ARG A 225 -1.48 -30.48 -6.22
C ARG A 225 -0.99 -30.38 -7.67
N PRO A 226 0.00 -29.54 -7.96
CA PRO A 226 0.54 -29.44 -9.30
C PRO A 226 1.20 -30.76 -9.67
N ALA A 227 0.51 -31.58 -10.45
CA ALA A 227 1.13 -32.69 -11.15
C ALA A 227 1.85 -32.09 -12.36
N GLU A 228 3.20 -31.99 -12.30
CA GLU A 228 4.09 -31.63 -13.42
C GLU A 228 3.46 -30.65 -14.42
N MET A 229 2.98 -29.50 -13.93
CA MET A 229 2.24 -28.55 -14.75
C MET A 229 3.18 -27.76 -15.66
N GLU A 230 2.69 -27.48 -16.87
CA GLU A 230 3.30 -26.55 -17.82
C GLU A 230 3.82 -25.28 -17.12
N THR A 231 5.02 -24.85 -17.48
CA THR A 231 5.69 -23.68 -16.92
C THR A 231 4.85 -22.42 -17.11
N GLY A 232 4.21 -21.93 -16.04
CA GLY A 232 3.47 -20.68 -16.03
C GLY A 232 2.92 -20.34 -14.65
N PRO A 233 2.57 -19.07 -14.38
CA PRO A 233 1.94 -18.69 -13.13
C PRO A 233 0.50 -19.24 -13.09
N TRP A 234 0.23 -20.09 -12.11
CA TRP A 234 -1.10 -20.64 -11.83
C TRP A 234 -1.40 -20.53 -10.34
N MET A 235 -2.68 -20.51 -10.01
CA MET A 235 -3.17 -20.47 -8.64
C MET A 235 -4.20 -21.57 -8.45
N ALA A 236 -4.11 -22.30 -7.34
CA ALA A 236 -5.19 -23.18 -6.92
C ALA A 236 -6.33 -22.35 -6.32
N ALA A 237 -7.56 -22.70 -6.65
CA ALA A 237 -8.76 -22.05 -6.17
C ALA A 237 -9.81 -23.09 -5.81
N CYS A 238 -10.70 -22.74 -4.89
CA CYS A 238 -11.86 -23.52 -4.52
C CYS A 238 -13.15 -22.83 -4.98
N LEU A 239 -13.23 -22.56 -6.28
CA LEU A 239 -14.39 -21.92 -6.92
C LEU A 239 -15.60 -22.87 -6.96
N SER A 240 -15.35 -24.18 -6.96
CA SER A 240 -16.36 -25.22 -6.75
C SER A 240 -15.87 -26.32 -5.79
N ALA A 241 -16.68 -27.36 -5.60
CA ALA A 241 -16.35 -28.47 -4.72
C ALA A 241 -15.16 -29.34 -5.22
N SER A 242 -14.83 -29.28 -6.51
CA SER A 242 -13.79 -30.12 -7.11
C SER A 242 -12.39 -29.50 -7.10
N GLY A 243 -12.27 -28.22 -6.75
CA GLY A 243 -11.02 -27.46 -6.84
C GLY A 243 -10.64 -27.15 -8.29
N GLU A 244 -10.16 -25.93 -8.50
CA GLU A 244 -9.83 -25.37 -9.80
C GLU A 244 -8.40 -24.87 -9.84
N VAL A 245 -7.89 -24.77 -11.07
CA VAL A 245 -6.65 -24.06 -11.39
C VAL A 245 -7.03 -22.81 -12.17
N VAL A 246 -6.62 -21.66 -11.63
CA VAL A 246 -6.74 -20.35 -12.27
C VAL A 246 -5.40 -20.02 -12.93
N ARG A 247 -5.42 -19.74 -14.23
CA ARG A 247 -4.24 -19.25 -14.97
C ARG A 247 -4.50 -17.85 -15.49
N VAL A 248 -3.53 -16.97 -15.31
CA VAL A 248 -3.56 -15.59 -15.81
C VAL A 248 -2.46 -15.44 -16.84
N ARG A 249 -2.84 -15.04 -18.06
CA ARG A 249 -1.91 -14.80 -19.15
C ARG A 249 -2.36 -13.58 -19.93
N ASP A 250 -1.50 -12.56 -19.97
CA ASP A 250 -1.78 -11.30 -20.67
C ASP A 250 -3.12 -10.70 -20.20
N GLU A 251 -4.12 -10.62 -21.08
CA GLU A 251 -5.48 -10.13 -20.80
C GLU A 251 -6.51 -11.26 -20.61
N GLU A 252 -6.08 -12.52 -20.47
CA GLU A 252 -6.94 -13.68 -20.36
C GLU A 252 -6.80 -14.39 -19.01
N VAL A 253 -7.94 -14.66 -18.37
CA VAL A 253 -8.07 -15.49 -17.18
C VAL A 253 -8.78 -16.77 -17.57
N SER A 254 -8.15 -17.91 -17.33
CA SER A 254 -8.77 -19.22 -17.59
C SER A 254 -8.90 -20.02 -16.30
N VAL A 255 -10.02 -20.71 -16.17
CA VAL A 255 -10.35 -21.58 -15.04
C VAL A 255 -10.47 -23.00 -15.57
N ARG A 256 -9.73 -23.92 -14.97
CA ARG A 256 -9.67 -25.34 -15.38
C ARG A 256 -9.99 -26.22 -14.18
N SER A 257 -10.62 -27.37 -14.41
CA SER A 257 -10.90 -28.36 -13.35
C SER A 257 -9.61 -29.01 -12.84
N GLY A 258 -9.43 -29.11 -11.52
CA GLY A 258 -8.24 -29.74 -10.91
C GLY A 258 -8.46 -31.15 -10.34
N GLY A 259 -9.71 -31.53 -10.04
CA GLY A 259 -10.02 -32.70 -9.18
C GLY A 259 -9.67 -34.09 -9.74
N ASP A 260 -9.73 -34.30 -11.06
CA ASP A 260 -9.65 -35.65 -11.66
C ASP A 260 -8.26 -35.98 -12.27
N GLY A 261 -7.25 -35.15 -12.03
CA GLY A 261 -5.94 -35.24 -12.69
C GLY A 261 -5.97 -34.95 -14.19
N LYS A 262 -7.14 -34.64 -14.76
CA LYS A 262 -7.32 -34.17 -16.13
C LYS A 262 -7.84 -32.75 -16.11
N GLU A 263 -7.00 -31.80 -16.51
CA GLU A 263 -7.42 -30.41 -16.65
C GLU A 263 -8.38 -30.25 -17.82
N ARG A 264 -9.64 -29.91 -17.53
CA ARG A 264 -10.61 -29.50 -18.54
C ARG A 264 -10.86 -27.99 -18.41
N PRO A 265 -10.87 -27.24 -19.51
CA PRO A 265 -11.27 -25.84 -19.46
C PRO A 265 -12.72 -25.75 -18.98
N LEU A 266 -12.95 -24.97 -17.93
CA LEU A 266 -14.28 -24.67 -17.41
C LEU A 266 -14.73 -23.33 -17.99
N ALA A 267 -13.96 -22.27 -17.74
CA ALA A 267 -14.30 -20.92 -18.17
C ALA A 267 -13.07 -20.16 -18.68
N VAL A 268 -13.30 -19.20 -19.57
CA VAL A 268 -12.30 -18.25 -20.05
C VAL A 268 -12.92 -16.87 -20.02
N LEU A 269 -12.17 -15.89 -19.50
CA LEU A 269 -12.58 -14.50 -19.36
C LEU A 269 -11.47 -13.63 -19.95
N ARG A 270 -11.82 -12.71 -20.85
CA ARG A 270 -10.89 -11.69 -21.36
C ARG A 270 -11.18 -10.35 -20.71
N VAL A 271 -10.16 -9.73 -20.14
CA VAL A 271 -10.26 -8.47 -19.41
C VAL A 271 -9.21 -7.50 -19.94
N ARG A 272 -9.68 -6.45 -20.59
CA ARG A 272 -8.81 -5.39 -21.10
C ARG A 272 -8.06 -4.72 -19.95
N GLY A 273 -6.76 -4.56 -20.09
CA GLY A 273 -5.90 -3.97 -19.07
C GLY A 273 -5.82 -4.80 -17.79
N LEU A 274 -5.96 -6.12 -17.88
CA LEU A 274 -5.79 -7.03 -16.75
C LEU A 274 -4.47 -6.76 -16.02
N LEU A 275 -4.54 -6.44 -14.73
CA LEU A 275 -3.37 -6.36 -13.86
C LEU A 275 -3.10 -7.71 -13.22
N PHE A 276 -4.11 -8.28 -12.56
CA PHE A 276 -4.04 -9.61 -11.98
C PHE A 276 -5.46 -10.16 -11.71
N ALA A 277 -5.53 -11.46 -11.50
CA ALA A 277 -6.69 -12.13 -10.94
C ALA A 277 -6.23 -13.11 -9.87
N ALA A 278 -7.03 -13.31 -8.84
CA ALA A 278 -6.71 -14.22 -7.75
C ALA A 278 -7.99 -14.79 -7.12
N PRO A 279 -7.94 -16.02 -6.59
CA PRO A 279 -9.02 -16.50 -5.74
C PRO A 279 -9.05 -15.73 -4.42
N LEU A 280 -10.26 -15.43 -3.93
CA LEU A 280 -10.50 -14.72 -2.69
C LEU A 280 -11.64 -15.38 -1.93
N ARG A 281 -11.33 -15.94 -0.76
CA ARG A 281 -12.27 -16.62 0.12
C ARG A 281 -13.00 -15.62 1.00
N ALA A 282 -14.34 -15.58 0.93
CA ALA A 282 -15.13 -14.57 1.66
C ALA A 282 -15.01 -14.67 3.19
N SER A 283 -15.06 -15.89 3.71
CA SER A 283 -14.97 -16.17 5.14
C SER A 283 -14.13 -17.42 5.42
N GLU A 284 -13.68 -17.54 6.65
CA GLU A 284 -12.93 -18.71 7.11
C GLU A 284 -13.80 -19.99 7.22
N ARG A 285 -15.12 -19.90 6.96
CA ARG A 285 -16.01 -21.05 7.03
C ARG A 285 -15.62 -22.06 5.96
N ALA A 286 -15.43 -23.31 6.38
CA ALA A 286 -14.90 -24.39 5.54
C ALA A 286 -15.74 -24.74 4.31
N GLU A 287 -17.01 -24.32 4.27
CA GLU A 287 -17.96 -24.61 3.20
C GLU A 287 -18.00 -23.51 2.13
N GLU A 288 -17.30 -22.39 2.35
CA GLU A 288 -17.39 -21.27 1.43
C GLU A 288 -16.46 -21.46 0.23
N ARG A 289 -17.04 -21.24 -0.95
CA ARG A 289 -16.33 -21.22 -2.22
C ARG A 289 -15.53 -19.93 -2.32
N ASP A 290 -14.38 -20.01 -2.96
CA ASP A 290 -13.60 -18.84 -3.30
C ASP A 290 -14.34 -18.07 -4.41
N ASP A 291 -14.26 -16.74 -4.36
CA ASP A 291 -14.58 -15.90 -5.49
C ASP A 291 -13.33 -15.71 -6.35
N LEU A 292 -13.50 -15.43 -7.63
CA LEU A 292 -12.42 -14.95 -8.47
C LEU A 292 -12.47 -13.43 -8.53
N VAL A 293 -11.52 -12.76 -7.88
CA VAL A 293 -11.35 -11.30 -8.04
C VAL A 293 -10.45 -11.01 -9.21
N VAL A 294 -10.84 -10.02 -10.01
CA VAL A 294 -10.11 -9.58 -11.19
C VAL A 294 -9.91 -8.07 -11.11
N VAL A 295 -8.66 -7.65 -11.28
CA VAL A 295 -8.25 -6.26 -11.21
C VAL A 295 -7.77 -5.81 -12.58
N SER A 296 -8.30 -4.71 -13.09
CA SER A 296 -7.89 -4.11 -14.36
C SER A 296 -7.49 -2.65 -14.19
N LYS A 297 -6.55 -2.20 -15.04
CA LYS A 297 -6.08 -0.82 -15.18
C LYS A 297 -6.34 -0.37 -16.60
N VAL A 298 -7.14 0.68 -16.76
CA VAL A 298 -7.37 1.32 -18.06
C VAL A 298 -6.73 2.69 -18.03
N ALA A 299 -5.71 2.88 -18.87
CA ALA A 299 -5.08 4.18 -19.08
C ALA A 299 -5.68 4.87 -20.31
N ARG A 300 -6.01 6.15 -20.15
CA ARG A 300 -6.40 7.09 -21.20
C ARG A 300 -5.49 8.31 -21.10
N ALA A 301 -5.59 9.22 -22.07
CA ALA A 301 -4.81 10.46 -22.04
C ALA A 301 -5.12 11.31 -20.79
N GLU A 302 -6.39 11.35 -20.37
CA GLU A 302 -6.85 12.22 -19.28
C GLU A 302 -6.86 11.56 -17.90
N ASP A 303 -6.92 10.23 -17.85
CA ASP A 303 -7.00 9.50 -16.59
C ASP A 303 -6.51 8.05 -16.67
N VAL A 304 -6.24 7.51 -15.49
CA VAL A 304 -6.04 6.07 -15.26
C VAL A 304 -7.09 5.61 -14.25
N THR A 305 -7.79 4.53 -14.57
CA THR A 305 -8.79 3.92 -13.67
C THR A 305 -8.38 2.51 -13.29
N TRP A 306 -8.63 2.15 -12.03
CA TRP A 306 -8.49 0.80 -11.52
C TRP A 306 -9.87 0.27 -11.18
N THR A 307 -10.21 -0.87 -11.77
CA THR A 307 -11.52 -1.52 -11.60
C THR A 307 -11.33 -2.89 -10.99
N VAL A 308 -12.14 -3.21 -10.00
CA VAL A 308 -12.22 -4.53 -9.39
C VAL A 308 -13.54 -5.16 -9.76
N ALA A 309 -13.49 -6.37 -10.31
CA ALA A 309 -14.65 -7.21 -10.60
C ALA A 309 -14.55 -8.52 -9.81
N ILE A 310 -15.69 -9.00 -9.31
CA ILE A 310 -15.80 -10.24 -8.53
C ILE A 310 -16.65 -11.22 -9.32
N TYR A 311 -16.15 -12.44 -9.53
CA TYR A 311 -16.81 -13.49 -10.28
C TYR A 311 -17.02 -14.75 -9.44
N HIS A 312 -18.15 -15.41 -9.64
CA HIS A 312 -18.41 -16.76 -9.16
C HIS A 312 -18.35 -17.76 -10.30
N LEU A 313 -17.97 -19.01 -10.01
CA LEU A 313 -18.06 -20.10 -10.97
C LEU A 313 -19.41 -20.82 -10.81
N GLU A 314 -20.27 -20.70 -11.81
CA GLU A 314 -21.61 -21.32 -11.84
C GLU A 314 -21.78 -22.12 -13.12
N ALA A 315 -22.10 -23.42 -13.00
CA ALA A 315 -22.31 -24.32 -14.14
C ALA A 315 -21.22 -24.24 -15.23
N GLY A 316 -19.95 -24.10 -14.81
CA GLY A 316 -18.80 -23.97 -15.71
C GLY A 316 -18.66 -22.59 -16.36
N ARG A 317 -19.28 -21.54 -15.82
CA ARG A 317 -19.15 -20.17 -16.34
C ARG A 317 -18.78 -19.21 -15.21
N LEU A 318 -17.98 -18.19 -15.54
CA LEU A 318 -17.70 -17.09 -14.62
C LEU A 318 -18.82 -16.06 -14.70
N VAL A 319 -19.61 -15.97 -13.65
CA VAL A 319 -20.71 -15.02 -13.49
C VAL A 319 -20.22 -13.84 -12.66
N ARG A 320 -20.25 -12.63 -13.24
CA ARG A 320 -19.85 -11.39 -12.55
C ARG A 320 -20.91 -10.99 -11.53
N VAL A 321 -20.52 -10.86 -10.26
CA VAL A 321 -21.42 -10.51 -9.16
C VAL A 321 -21.23 -9.09 -8.66
N ALA A 322 -20.04 -8.52 -8.81
CA ALA A 322 -19.80 -7.10 -8.55
C ALA A 322 -18.75 -6.55 -9.52
N GLU A 323 -18.83 -5.25 -9.80
CA GLU A 323 -17.82 -4.49 -10.51
C GLU A 323 -17.85 -3.04 -10.04
N GLN A 324 -16.68 -2.49 -9.72
CA GLN A 324 -16.56 -1.12 -9.23
C GLN A 324 -15.22 -0.51 -9.64
N ILE A 325 -15.26 0.74 -10.10
CA ILE A 325 -14.05 1.57 -10.20
C ILE A 325 -13.65 1.94 -8.77
N VAL A 326 -12.52 1.41 -8.31
CA VAL A 326 -12.04 1.61 -6.94
C VAL A 326 -11.16 2.84 -6.82
N TYR A 327 -10.38 3.14 -7.86
CA TYR A 327 -9.49 4.30 -7.87
C TYR A 327 -9.45 4.95 -9.25
N ARG A 328 -9.30 6.27 -9.26
CA ARG A 328 -9.10 7.08 -10.45
C ARG A 328 -8.01 8.10 -10.17
N LEU A 329 -7.07 8.24 -11.09
CA LEU A 329 -6.07 9.31 -11.09
C LEU A 329 -6.20 10.09 -12.39
N SER A 330 -6.59 11.37 -12.30
CA SER A 330 -6.64 12.26 -13.46
C SER A 330 -5.26 12.85 -13.76
N ALA A 331 -5.03 13.26 -15.00
CA ALA A 331 -3.82 13.98 -15.40
C ALA A 331 -3.66 15.30 -14.65
N GLU A 332 -4.75 15.96 -14.28
CA GLU A 332 -4.73 17.13 -13.39
C GLU A 332 -4.26 16.77 -11.98
N GLY A 333 -4.81 15.71 -11.39
CA GLY A 333 -4.40 15.22 -10.06
C GLY A 333 -2.94 14.80 -10.01
N ALA A 334 -2.44 14.12 -11.05
CA ALA A 334 -1.03 13.77 -11.17
C ALA A 334 -0.13 15.02 -11.29
N ARG A 335 -0.50 15.99 -12.13
CA ARG A 335 0.23 17.26 -12.25
C ARG A 335 0.25 18.07 -10.95
N TRP A 336 -0.83 18.03 -10.17
CA TRP A 336 -0.93 18.71 -8.88
C TRP A 336 0.14 18.23 -7.88
N ILE A 337 0.45 16.93 -7.89
CA ILE A 337 1.53 16.33 -7.08
C ILE A 337 2.88 16.30 -7.85
N GLY A 338 2.97 17.01 -8.96
CA GLY A 338 4.20 17.18 -9.74
C GLY A 338 4.72 15.91 -10.39
N VAL A 339 3.84 15.06 -10.92
CA VAL A 339 4.20 13.88 -11.75
C VAL A 339 3.29 13.71 -12.95
N SER A 340 3.73 12.88 -13.90
CA SER A 340 2.91 12.35 -14.98
C SER A 340 2.09 11.12 -14.54
N LEU A 341 1.09 10.72 -15.33
CA LEU A 341 0.31 9.50 -15.07
C LEU A 341 1.16 8.22 -15.15
N GLU A 342 2.26 8.23 -15.90
CA GLU A 342 3.16 7.08 -16.09
C GLU A 342 4.09 6.87 -14.88
N GLU A 343 4.39 7.94 -14.14
CA GLU A 343 5.23 7.92 -12.94
C GLU A 343 4.46 7.48 -11.68
N ALA A 344 3.13 7.39 -11.76
CA ALA A 344 2.26 6.99 -10.66
C ALA A 344 1.79 5.54 -10.83
N GLU A 345 2.17 4.69 -9.89
CA GLU A 345 1.74 3.30 -9.83
C GLU A 345 0.92 3.01 -8.58
N ILE A 346 -0.11 2.20 -8.74
CA ILE A 346 -0.92 1.70 -7.63
C ILE A 346 -0.68 0.20 -7.49
N TYR A 347 -0.43 -0.22 -6.26
CA TYR A 347 -0.29 -1.62 -5.86
C TYR A 347 -1.47 -1.95 -4.94
N LEU A 348 -2.29 -2.92 -5.34
CA LEU A 348 -3.54 -3.22 -4.65
C LEU A 348 -3.45 -4.47 -3.77
N GLU A 349 -4.10 -4.39 -2.61
CA GLU A 349 -4.43 -5.53 -1.76
C GLU A 349 -5.94 -5.56 -1.55
N LEU A 350 -6.54 -6.73 -1.69
CA LEU A 350 -7.97 -6.98 -1.55
C LEU A 350 -8.17 -7.96 -0.40
N ALA A 351 -8.83 -7.52 0.66
CA ALA A 351 -9.16 -8.37 1.80
C ALA A 351 -10.63 -8.73 1.77
N ALA A 352 -10.93 -10.01 1.93
CA ALA A 352 -12.29 -10.47 2.11
C ALA A 352 -12.90 -9.96 3.43
N ARG A 353 -14.20 -9.69 3.39
CA ARG A 353 -15.06 -9.39 4.53
C ARG A 353 -16.37 -10.16 4.38
N GLU A 354 -17.11 -10.34 5.47
CA GLU A 354 -18.39 -11.07 5.46
C GLU A 354 -19.35 -10.55 4.38
N ASP A 355 -19.48 -9.22 4.24
CA ASP A 355 -20.43 -8.59 3.31
C ASP A 355 -19.79 -8.12 1.99
N GLY A 356 -18.50 -8.36 1.78
CA GLY A 356 -17.79 -7.66 0.71
C GLY A 356 -16.32 -7.97 0.52
N VAL A 357 -15.66 -7.03 -0.13
CA VAL A 357 -14.20 -6.96 -0.29
C VAL A 357 -13.76 -5.55 0.05
N VAL A 358 -12.75 -5.42 0.88
CA VAL A 358 -12.09 -4.14 1.15
C VAL A 358 -10.85 -4.07 0.28
N VAL A 359 -10.77 -3.02 -0.53
CA VAL A 359 -9.66 -2.74 -1.43
C VAL A 359 -8.83 -1.62 -0.82
N GLY A 360 -7.53 -1.85 -0.70
CA GLY A 360 -6.54 -0.89 -0.24
C GLY A 360 -5.23 -1.08 -0.99
N GLY A 361 -4.15 -0.54 -0.42
CA GLY A 361 -2.81 -0.70 -0.96
C GLY A 361 -2.01 0.60 -0.95
N PHE A 362 -1.16 0.79 -1.96
CA PHE A 362 -0.19 1.90 -1.99
C PHE A 362 -0.22 2.63 -3.33
N LEU A 363 -0.12 3.96 -3.25
CA LEU A 363 0.33 4.79 -4.36
C LEU A 363 1.85 4.97 -4.23
N VAL A 364 2.56 4.52 -5.25
CA VAL A 364 4.01 4.67 -5.39
C VAL A 364 4.27 5.66 -6.52
N ILE A 365 4.97 6.74 -6.19
CA ILE A 365 5.35 7.79 -7.14
C ILE A 365 6.83 7.64 -7.44
N SER A 366 7.17 7.45 -8.71
CA SER A 366 8.55 7.33 -9.16
C SER A 366 9.06 8.63 -9.79
N ALA A 367 10.38 8.83 -9.74
CA ALA A 367 11.09 9.83 -10.52
C ALA A 367 12.25 9.10 -11.24
N GLY A 368 11.99 8.68 -12.48
CA GLY A 368 12.88 7.78 -13.22
C GLY A 368 12.89 6.36 -12.64
N ASP A 369 14.07 5.90 -12.22
CA ASP A 369 14.29 4.57 -11.63
C ASP A 369 14.06 4.53 -10.10
N ARG A 370 13.94 5.70 -9.46
CA ARG A 370 13.82 5.83 -8.01
C ARG A 370 12.38 6.07 -7.56
N ILE A 371 12.03 5.49 -6.42
CA ILE A 371 10.78 5.81 -5.73
C ILE A 371 10.98 7.14 -5.00
N ARG A 372 10.08 8.10 -5.29
CA ARG A 372 10.08 9.44 -4.72
C ARG A 372 9.18 9.51 -3.48
N ASP A 373 7.97 8.97 -3.59
CA ASP A 373 6.97 8.98 -2.51
C ASP A 373 6.21 7.63 -2.46
N VAL A 374 5.81 7.21 -1.26
CA VAL A 374 4.94 6.05 -1.02
C VAL A 374 3.89 6.46 0.00
N VAL A 375 2.61 6.25 -0.31
CA VAL A 375 1.50 6.54 0.59
C VAL A 375 0.45 5.43 0.56
N ALA A 376 -0.23 5.22 1.67
CA ALA A 376 -1.37 4.30 1.72
C ALA A 376 -2.57 4.91 0.99
N LEU A 377 -3.24 4.09 0.19
CA LEU A 377 -4.49 4.44 -0.45
C LEU A 377 -5.62 4.51 0.58
N ARG A 378 -6.63 5.33 0.30
CA ARG A 378 -7.90 5.26 1.04
C ARG A 378 -8.58 3.93 0.74
N GLU A 379 -9.07 3.24 1.77
CA GLU A 379 -9.80 1.99 1.58
C GLU A 379 -11.16 2.19 0.89
N VAL A 380 -11.53 1.25 0.02
CA VAL A 380 -12.81 1.21 -0.69
C VAL A 380 -13.48 -0.14 -0.41
N SER A 381 -14.73 -0.12 0.04
CA SER A 381 -15.51 -1.34 0.27
C SER A 381 -16.43 -1.65 -0.92
N ILE A 382 -16.32 -2.86 -1.45
CA ILE A 382 -17.18 -3.40 -2.51
C ILE A 382 -18.14 -4.40 -1.87
N SER A 383 -19.44 -4.13 -1.94
CA SER A 383 -20.45 -5.04 -1.35
C SER A 383 -20.80 -6.18 -2.31
N ARG A 384 -20.88 -7.40 -1.77
CA ARG A 384 -21.36 -8.61 -2.48
C ARG A 384 -22.89 -8.65 -2.41
N ARG A 385 -23.60 -7.70 -3.00
CA ARG A 385 -25.06 -7.82 -3.05
C ARG A 385 -25.44 -8.97 -3.99
N ARG A 386 -25.73 -10.16 -3.42
CA ARG A 386 -26.43 -11.27 -4.10
C ARG A 386 -27.86 -10.83 -4.36
N GLY A 387 -28.07 -10.03 -5.40
CA GLY A 387 -29.37 -9.46 -5.69
C GLY A 387 -29.33 -8.48 -6.86
N ILE A 388 -29.61 -9.03 -8.04
CA ILE A 388 -30.00 -8.43 -9.32
C ILE A 388 -30.45 -6.95 -9.21
N PRO A 389 -29.70 -5.96 -9.75
CA PRO A 389 -30.32 -4.85 -10.44
C PRO A 389 -30.49 -5.23 -11.92
N GLU A 390 -31.48 -6.07 -12.19
CA GLU A 390 -32.25 -5.99 -13.43
C GLU A 390 -32.90 -4.60 -13.38
N ALA A 391 -32.83 -3.88 -14.50
CA ALA A 391 -33.32 -2.52 -14.67
C ALA A 391 -32.39 -1.38 -14.16
N SER A 392 -31.17 -1.35 -14.68
CA SER A 392 -30.73 -0.13 -15.38
C SER A 392 -30.66 -0.40 -16.89
N ALA A 393 -31.73 -1.00 -17.41
CA ALA A 393 -32.16 -0.63 -18.74
C ALA A 393 -32.61 0.82 -18.60
N LEU A 394 -31.85 1.74 -19.22
CA LEU A 394 -32.30 3.11 -19.44
C LEU A 394 -33.78 3.06 -19.87
N PRO A 395 -34.69 3.87 -19.33
CA PRO A 395 -36.02 3.97 -19.87
C PRO A 395 -35.86 4.33 -21.34
N MET A 396 -36.12 3.37 -22.23
CA MET A 396 -36.34 3.70 -23.63
C MET A 396 -37.52 4.66 -23.60
N SER A 397 -37.25 5.95 -23.85
CA SER A 397 -38.31 6.92 -24.10
C SER A 397 -39.29 6.28 -25.07
N PRO A 398 -40.58 6.16 -24.72
CA PRO A 398 -41.58 5.82 -25.71
C PRO A 398 -41.41 6.83 -26.84
N LYS A 399 -41.15 6.29 -28.03
CA LYS A 399 -41.11 7.04 -29.27
C LYS A 399 -42.53 7.57 -29.45
N ASP A 400 -42.77 8.81 -29.04
CA ASP A 400 -44.01 9.53 -29.29
C ASP A 400 -44.19 9.60 -30.81
N GLY A 401 -45.02 8.69 -31.31
CA GLY A 401 -45.67 8.80 -32.61
C GLY A 401 -46.73 9.89 -32.53
N GLY A 402 -46.29 11.14 -32.56
CA GLY A 402 -47.15 12.31 -32.72
C GLY A 402 -46.98 12.86 -34.14
N ALA A 403 -47.79 12.36 -35.07
CA ALA A 403 -48.01 13.00 -36.35
C ALA A 403 -48.58 14.40 -36.10
N VAL A 404 -47.92 15.42 -36.66
CA VAL A 404 -48.54 16.74 -36.85
C VAL A 404 -48.41 17.06 -38.33
N ASP A 405 -49.45 16.66 -39.06
CA ASP A 405 -49.87 17.33 -40.28
C ASP A 405 -50.12 18.81 -39.92
N SER A 406 -49.41 19.72 -40.57
CA SER A 406 -49.78 21.13 -40.61
C SER A 406 -49.45 21.66 -41.98
N ALA A 407 -50.49 21.60 -42.81
CA ALA A 407 -50.59 22.19 -44.12
C ALA A 407 -50.23 23.69 -44.09
N SER A 408 -49.51 24.11 -45.12
CA SER A 408 -49.50 25.50 -45.58
C SER A 408 -50.89 25.94 -46.02
N PRO A 409 -51.22 27.22 -45.81
CA PRO A 409 -51.45 28.11 -46.97
C PRO A 409 -50.68 29.44 -46.77
N VAL A 410 -49.90 29.94 -47.74
CA VAL A 410 -50.33 30.83 -48.84
C VAL A 410 -51.33 31.89 -48.38
N ASP A 411 -50.91 33.16 -48.24
CA ASP A 411 -51.29 34.22 -49.21
C ASP A 411 -50.60 35.58 -48.96
N ALA A 412 -50.58 36.37 -50.04
CA ALA A 412 -50.18 37.76 -50.32
C ALA A 412 -50.07 38.75 -49.14
N GLY A 413 -49.02 39.57 -49.03
CA GLY A 413 -48.76 40.79 -49.84
C GLY A 413 -49.41 42.02 -49.17
N PRO A 414 -49.02 43.29 -49.42
CA PRO A 414 -47.94 43.84 -50.24
C PRO A 414 -46.67 44.26 -49.48
#